data_AF-A0A178KKY6-F1
#
_entry.id   AF-A0A178KKY6-F1
#
_cell.length_a   1.000
_cell.length_b   1.000
_cell.length_c   1.000
_cell.angle_alpha   90.00
_cell.angle_beta   90.00
_cell.angle_gamma   90.00
#
_symmetry.space_group_name_H-M   'P 1'
#
loop_
_entity.id
_entity.type
_entity.pdbx_description
1 polymer ?
#
loop_
_entity_poly.entity_id
_entity_poly.type
_entity_poly.pdbx_seq_one_letter_code
_entity_poly.pdbx_strand_id
1 'polypeptide(L)'
;MEKSLLILLMSVVLAGCGTLDNKTILIDAGDSKEKVIDILGPPYDRQFEQQKEAWQYCVSGAGFGYNDHKIIWFTNKKVTGITSYRTTRSGCTGALKTIKWEDAPDYTIEIRQR
;
A
#
# COMPACT_ATOMS: atom_id res chain seq x y z
N MET A 1 4.50 35.20 -25.64
CA MET A 1 4.46 35.02 -24.17
C MET A 1 3.25 34.19 -23.71
N GLU A 2 2.08 34.31 -24.34
CA GLU A 2 0.88 33.54 -23.97
C GLU A 2 1.01 32.01 -24.17
N LYS A 3 1.69 31.57 -25.25
CA LYS A 3 1.89 30.14 -25.54
C LYS A 3 2.81 29.42 -24.54
N SER A 4 3.75 30.14 -23.94
CA SER A 4 4.70 29.56 -22.96
C SER A 4 4.04 29.33 -21.60
N LEU A 5 3.02 30.12 -21.24
CA LEU A 5 2.27 29.95 -20.00
C LEU A 5 1.41 28.68 -20.02
N LEU A 6 0.82 28.36 -21.16
CA LEU A 6 0.03 27.14 -21.38
C LEU A 6 0.88 25.86 -21.26
N ILE A 7 2.12 25.88 -21.74
CA ILE A 7 3.04 24.74 -21.64
C ILE A 7 3.47 24.52 -20.18
N LEU A 8 3.66 25.60 -19.40
CA LEU A 8 3.98 25.53 -17.98
C LEU A 8 2.78 25.06 -17.13
N LEU A 9 1.56 25.41 -17.52
CA LEU A 9 0.34 24.96 -16.85
C LEU A 9 0.07 23.47 -17.07
N MET A 10 0.49 22.92 -18.22
CA MET A 10 0.24 21.52 -18.59
C MET A 10 1.21 20.53 -17.91
N SER A 11 2.42 20.96 -17.55
CA SER A 11 3.38 20.12 -16.82
C SER A 11 3.01 19.89 -15.35
N VAL A 12 2.19 20.76 -14.75
CA VAL A 12 1.75 20.64 -13.34
C VAL A 12 0.68 19.57 -13.16
N VAL A 13 -0.06 19.20 -14.21
CA VAL A 13 -1.18 18.24 -14.12
C VAL A 13 -0.70 16.78 -14.06
N LEU A 14 0.56 16.49 -14.36
CA LEU A 14 1.11 15.13 -14.36
C LEU A 14 1.61 14.65 -12.99
N ALA A 15 1.54 15.48 -11.96
CA ALA A 15 1.84 15.06 -10.58
C ALA A 15 0.63 14.34 -9.94
N GLY A 16 0.14 13.28 -10.60
CA GLY A 16 -0.78 12.34 -9.96
C GLY A 16 0.00 11.47 -8.98
N CYS A 17 -0.15 11.70 -7.68
CA CYS A 17 0.41 10.81 -6.67
C CYS A 17 -0.28 9.45 -6.81
N GLY A 18 0.47 8.42 -7.22
CA GLY A 18 -0.09 7.09 -7.48
C GLY A 18 -0.58 6.39 -6.22
N THR A 19 -1.53 5.46 -6.37
CA THR A 19 -1.92 4.54 -5.29
C THR A 19 -0.87 3.45 -5.11
N LEU A 20 -0.94 2.71 -4.00
CA LEU A 20 -0.10 1.54 -3.78
C LEU A 20 -0.49 0.37 -4.70
N ASP A 21 -1.67 0.41 -5.34
CA ASP A 21 -2.20 -0.66 -6.19
C ASP A 21 -1.22 -1.05 -7.31
N ASN A 22 -0.61 -0.06 -7.96
CA ASN A 22 0.35 -0.25 -9.04
C ASN A 22 1.61 -1.02 -8.62
N LYS A 23 1.95 -0.98 -7.32
CA LYS A 23 3.08 -1.73 -6.77
C LYS A 23 2.64 -3.06 -6.20
N THR A 24 1.53 -3.10 -5.47
CA THR A 24 1.04 -4.34 -4.85
C THR A 24 0.61 -5.39 -5.85
N ILE A 25 0.28 -5.02 -7.09
CA ILE A 25 0.02 -5.99 -8.17
C ILE A 25 1.23 -6.87 -8.50
N LEU A 26 2.45 -6.46 -8.12
CA LEU A 26 3.69 -7.22 -8.32
C LEU A 26 4.01 -8.17 -7.17
N ILE A 27 3.17 -8.18 -6.12
CA ILE A 27 3.31 -9.03 -4.93
C ILE A 27 2.29 -10.15 -5.02
N ASP A 28 2.77 -11.37 -5.01
CA ASP A 28 1.96 -12.58 -5.03
C ASP A 28 2.01 -13.30 -3.69
N ALA A 29 1.00 -14.11 -3.42
CA ALA A 29 1.05 -15.03 -2.31
C ALA A 29 2.26 -15.98 -2.40
N GLY A 30 2.90 -16.25 -1.26
CA GLY A 30 4.13 -17.04 -1.20
C GLY A 30 5.41 -16.23 -1.44
N ASP A 31 5.31 -14.97 -1.83
CA ASP A 31 6.46 -14.07 -1.93
C ASP A 31 7.15 -13.88 -0.56
N SER A 32 8.45 -13.61 -0.61
CA SER A 32 9.24 -13.37 0.59
C SER A 32 9.12 -11.91 1.06
N LYS A 33 9.51 -11.68 2.31
CA LYS A 33 9.55 -10.34 2.89
C LYS A 33 10.51 -9.42 2.15
N GLU A 34 11.62 -9.97 1.67
CA GLU A 34 12.64 -9.24 0.89
C GLU A 34 12.04 -8.72 -0.42
N LYS A 35 11.32 -9.55 -1.17
CA LYS A 35 10.64 -9.12 -2.40
C LYS A 35 9.61 -8.00 -2.12
N VAL A 36 8.88 -8.08 -1.01
CA VAL A 36 7.96 -7.01 -0.61
C VAL A 36 8.70 -5.70 -0.30
N ILE A 37 9.84 -5.76 0.38
CA ILE A 37 10.70 -4.58 0.63
C ILE A 37 11.24 -4.01 -0.69
N ASP A 38 11.67 -4.86 -1.62
CA ASP A 38 12.22 -4.40 -2.90
C ASP A 38 11.16 -3.64 -3.74
N ILE A 39 9.90 -4.06 -3.64
CA ILE A 39 8.78 -3.45 -4.37
C ILE A 39 8.23 -2.19 -3.65
N LEU A 40 7.98 -2.28 -2.34
CA LEU A 40 7.27 -1.24 -1.58
C LEU A 40 8.18 -0.34 -0.75
N GLY A 41 9.43 -0.75 -0.52
CA GLY A 41 10.32 -0.14 0.47
C GLY A 41 10.04 -0.62 1.90
N PRO A 42 10.65 0.02 2.91
CA PRO A 42 10.39 -0.30 4.31
C PRO A 42 8.94 0.08 4.69
N PRO A 43 8.25 -0.74 5.50
CA PRO A 43 6.92 -0.40 6.00
C PRO A 43 6.98 0.73 7.04
N TYR A 44 5.86 1.44 7.21
CA TYR A 44 5.73 2.44 8.28
C TYR A 44 5.59 1.81 9.66
N ASP A 45 4.90 0.68 9.75
CA ASP A 45 4.69 -0.07 10.98
C ASP A 45 4.67 -1.57 10.71
N ARG A 46 5.06 -2.35 11.73
CA ARG A 46 5.06 -3.81 11.70
C ARG A 46 4.57 -4.34 13.04
N GLN A 47 3.58 -5.23 12.99
CA GLN A 47 3.06 -5.92 14.16
C GLN A 47 3.22 -7.43 13.96
N PHE A 48 3.38 -8.15 15.07
CA PHE A 48 3.73 -9.58 15.10
C PHE A 48 2.80 -10.35 16.03
N GLU A 49 2.38 -11.54 15.62
CA GLU A 49 1.69 -12.50 16.46
C GLU A 49 2.16 -13.92 16.11
N GLN A 50 3.00 -14.49 16.97
CA GLN A 50 3.62 -15.80 16.76
C GLN A 50 4.32 -15.89 15.38
N GLN A 51 3.77 -16.68 14.45
CA GLN A 51 4.31 -16.85 13.10
C GLN A 51 3.68 -15.91 12.06
N LYS A 52 2.73 -15.07 12.48
CA LYS A 52 2.06 -14.06 11.66
C LYS A 52 2.76 -12.71 11.80
N GLU A 53 2.85 -11.97 10.70
CA GLU A 53 3.29 -10.58 10.67
C GLU A 53 2.33 -9.75 9.82
N ALA A 54 2.15 -8.49 10.18
CA ALA A 54 1.35 -7.55 9.41
C ALA A 54 2.15 -6.27 9.22
N TRP A 55 2.43 -5.93 7.97
CA TRP A 55 3.23 -4.75 7.62
C TRP A 55 2.35 -3.70 6.97
N GLN A 56 2.40 -2.47 7.47
CA GLN A 56 1.54 -1.39 7.02
C GLN A 56 2.30 -0.39 6.15
N TYR A 57 1.69 -0.09 5.01
CA TYR A 57 2.17 0.85 4.01
C TYR A 57 1.13 1.93 3.75
N CYS A 58 1.59 3.12 3.40
CA CYS A 58 0.70 4.21 3.07
C CYS A 58 1.32 5.15 2.03
N VAL A 59 0.47 5.67 1.15
CA VAL A 59 0.77 6.83 0.32
C VAL A 59 -0.22 7.93 0.65
N SER A 60 0.29 9.08 1.07
CA SER A 60 -0.53 10.26 1.33
C SER A 60 -0.89 10.97 0.03
N GLY A 61 -2.12 11.48 -0.06
CA GLY A 61 -2.56 12.21 -1.26
C GLY A 61 -2.69 11.34 -2.51
N ALA A 62 -2.91 10.02 -2.35
CA ALA A 62 -3.14 9.07 -3.44
C ALA A 62 -4.38 9.40 -4.31
N GLY A 63 -5.20 10.36 -3.86
CA GLY A 63 -6.17 11.08 -4.65
C GLY A 63 -6.72 12.27 -3.86
N PHE A 64 -7.79 12.90 -4.38
CA PHE A 64 -8.36 14.07 -3.73
C PHE A 64 -8.97 13.71 -2.36
N GLY A 65 -8.31 14.18 -1.29
CA GLY A 65 -8.80 14.06 0.08
C GLY A 65 -8.62 12.68 0.74
N TYR A 66 -7.80 11.78 0.20
CA TYR A 66 -7.53 10.50 0.85
C TYR A 66 -6.09 10.00 0.72
N ASN A 67 -5.72 9.14 1.66
CA ASN A 67 -4.51 8.32 1.64
C ASN A 67 -4.88 6.87 1.33
N ASP A 68 -4.05 6.20 0.55
CA ASP A 68 -4.18 4.77 0.28
C ASP A 68 -3.28 3.99 1.24
N HIS A 69 -3.87 3.03 1.95
CA HIS A 69 -3.18 2.18 2.92
C HIS A 69 -3.27 0.72 2.51
N LYS A 70 -2.17 0.00 2.68
CA LYS A 70 -2.11 -1.45 2.47
C LYS A 70 -1.55 -2.14 3.71
N ILE A 71 -2.11 -3.29 4.03
CA ILE A 71 -1.58 -4.22 5.01
C ILE A 71 -1.12 -5.45 4.24
N ILE A 72 0.16 -5.76 4.30
CA ILE A 72 0.71 -7.01 3.76
C ILE A 72 0.77 -8.01 4.90
N TRP A 73 0.06 -9.11 4.75
CA TRP A 73 0.00 -10.19 5.73
C TRP A 73 1.02 -11.26 5.42
N PHE A 74 1.74 -11.69 6.44
CA PHE A 74 2.69 -12.78 6.36
C PHE A 74 2.32 -13.89 7.34
N THR A 75 2.54 -15.12 6.92
CA THR A 75 2.62 -16.29 7.81
C THR A 75 3.87 -17.07 7.43
N ASN A 76 4.66 -17.50 8.41
CA ASN A 76 5.90 -18.25 8.19
C ASN A 76 6.85 -17.52 7.21
N LYS A 77 6.96 -16.18 7.34
CA LYS A 77 7.76 -15.28 6.48
C LYS A 77 7.33 -15.19 5.02
N LYS A 78 6.13 -15.66 4.67
CA LYS A 78 5.59 -15.65 3.30
C LYS A 78 4.31 -14.82 3.22
N VAL A 79 4.12 -14.11 2.11
CA VAL A 79 2.89 -13.33 1.86
C VAL A 79 1.69 -14.28 1.82
N THR A 80 0.65 -13.93 2.57
CA THR A 80 -0.62 -14.66 2.63
C THR A 80 -1.80 -13.84 2.11
N GLY A 81 -1.68 -12.52 2.11
CA GLY A 81 -2.66 -11.65 1.47
C GLY A 81 -2.35 -10.17 1.65
N ILE A 82 -3.21 -9.35 1.05
CA ILE A 82 -3.13 -7.90 1.06
C ILE A 82 -4.50 -7.33 1.40
N THR A 83 -4.59 -6.54 2.46
CA THR A 83 -5.81 -5.79 2.80
C THR A 83 -5.62 -4.33 2.44
N SER A 84 -6.62 -3.74 1.78
CA SER A 84 -6.62 -2.32 1.40
C SER A 84 -7.60 -1.53 2.26
N TYR A 85 -7.23 -0.30 2.62
CA TYR A 85 -8.17 0.67 3.18
C TYR A 85 -7.75 2.09 2.84
N ARG A 86 -8.68 3.04 2.97
CA ARG A 86 -8.44 4.46 2.71
C ARG A 86 -8.79 5.29 3.93
N THR A 87 -8.10 6.40 4.11
CA THR A 87 -8.36 7.35 5.20
C THR A 87 -8.28 8.78 4.69
N THR A 88 -9.05 9.69 5.29
CA THR A 88 -9.06 11.13 4.94
C THR A 88 -8.21 11.98 5.88
N ARG A 89 -7.47 11.35 6.81
CA ARG A 89 -6.59 12.05 7.76
C ARG A 89 -5.41 12.67 7.02
N SER A 90 -4.83 13.74 7.57
CA SER A 90 -3.60 14.30 7.03
C SER A 90 -2.42 13.35 7.27
N GLY A 91 -1.74 12.94 6.20
CA GLY A 91 -0.54 12.12 6.29
C GLY A 91 -0.78 10.64 6.60
N CYS A 92 0.30 9.85 6.60
CA CYS A 92 0.24 8.40 6.76
C CYS A 92 0.27 7.91 8.20
N THR A 93 1.07 8.54 9.06
CA THR A 93 1.38 8.02 10.41
C THR A 93 0.18 8.04 11.35
N GLY A 94 -0.68 9.05 11.26
CA GLY A 94 -1.83 9.22 12.16
C GLY A 94 -3.03 8.31 11.87
N ALA A 95 -2.91 7.39 10.91
CA ALA A 95 -4.00 6.55 10.42
C ALA A 95 -3.65 5.06 10.25
N LEU A 96 -2.45 4.65 10.69
CA LEU A 96 -2.08 3.24 10.79
C LEU A 96 -2.95 2.56 11.84
N LYS A 97 -3.32 1.29 11.60
CA LYS A 97 -4.24 0.55 12.47
C LYS A 97 -3.49 -0.33 13.47
N THR A 98 -4.05 -0.50 14.66
CA THR A 98 -3.77 -1.69 15.47
C THR A 98 -4.33 -2.90 14.73
N ILE A 99 -3.53 -3.94 14.58
CA ILE A 99 -3.90 -5.12 13.80
C ILE A 99 -4.90 -5.97 14.60
N LYS A 100 -5.94 -6.38 13.90
CA LYS A 100 -6.91 -7.38 14.32
C LYS A 100 -6.55 -8.67 13.62
N TRP A 101 -6.07 -9.65 14.36
CA TRP A 101 -5.51 -10.88 13.78
C TRP A 101 -6.57 -11.80 13.19
N GLU A 102 -7.83 -11.59 13.56
CA GLU A 102 -9.00 -12.21 12.92
C GLU A 102 -9.21 -11.74 11.46
N ASP A 103 -8.63 -10.60 11.05
CA ASP A 103 -8.67 -10.12 9.66
C ASP A 103 -7.56 -10.76 8.80
N ALA A 104 -6.61 -11.49 9.42
CA ALA A 104 -5.52 -12.14 8.70
C ALA A 104 -6.07 -13.34 7.91
N PRO A 105 -5.72 -13.50 6.62
CA PRO A 105 -6.17 -14.64 5.83
C PRO A 105 -5.65 -15.97 6.40
N ASP A 106 -6.57 -16.86 6.80
CA ASP A 106 -6.21 -18.22 7.25
C ASP A 106 -5.76 -19.13 6.10
N TYR A 107 -6.18 -18.80 4.88
CA TYR A 107 -5.77 -19.44 3.64
C TYR A 107 -5.73 -18.40 2.51
N THR A 108 -4.77 -18.55 1.60
CA THR A 108 -4.64 -17.64 0.47
C THR A 108 -5.73 -17.92 -0.56
N ILE A 109 -6.62 -16.95 -0.80
CA ILE A 109 -7.46 -16.92 -2.00
C ILE A 109 -7.05 -15.73 -2.86
N GLU A 110 -6.33 -15.99 -3.94
CA GLU A 110 -6.05 -14.98 -4.96
C GLU A 110 -7.24 -14.88 -5.93
N ILE A 111 -8.12 -13.90 -5.74
CA ILE A 111 -9.18 -13.56 -6.70
C ILE A 111 -8.80 -12.22 -7.36
N ARG A 112 -8.17 -12.27 -8.53
CA ARG A 112 -7.91 -11.09 -9.35
C ARG A 112 -8.64 -11.24 -10.69
N GLN A 113 -9.59 -10.36 -10.98
CA GLN A 113 -10.07 -10.18 -12.35
C GLN A 113 -9.05 -9.30 -13.08
N ARG A 114 -8.37 -9.88 -14.09
CA ARG A 114 -7.41 -9.18 -14.95
C ARG A 114 -8.11 -8.64 -16.19
#